data_AF-A0A183FAG8-F1
#
_entry.id   AF-A0A183FAG8-F1
#
_cell.length_a   1.000
_cell.length_b   1.000
_cell.length_c   1.000
_cell.angle_alpha   90.00
_cell.angle_beta   90.00
_cell.angle_gamma   90.00
#
_symmetry.space_group_name_H-M   'P 1'
#
loop_
_entity.id
_entity.type
_entity.pdbx_description
1 polymer ?
#
loop_
_entity_poly.entity_id
_entity_poly.type
_entity_poly.pdbx_seq_one_letter_code
_entity_poly.pdbx_strand_id
1 'polypeptide(L)'
;LEAHLDQGPLPARQTFLPTGELTVHDPQNNVLKKIPILLDTGAEISFIHTDLVEQLNLSTSDPVMLRLHTFGSEQVQEKSCKRVRLEAWDTDGEPISLELFTHNILTKPFATPPIRDEDIKFAQSLNPPIQLQSQKSAVKPMILLGCDQLWSLVRNDQNHITLPSGLHVIPTRLGHLVTGQLCNTCPKHYENELESTEDDKEDSWERFWTLDSAGTEEFSAPDKELHSIEDKQVWENFNSTIQRREDGYYVRLPWKNVTASLPDNKAIAFHRLVSVWNTLQKDQDLLDQYDGIFREQLNLGILEHVEENRSVEGSTTRVHYIPHQAVLTPHKTTTKIRIVYDASAHYKGCPSLNDVLHRGPVILPSLYGVLLRFRIGRITSETS
;
A
#
# COMPACT_ATOMS: atom_id res chain seq x y z
N LEU A 1 -1.13 -7.10 -18.36
CA LEU A 1 -0.88 -5.67 -18.63
C LEU A 1 0.56 -5.52 -19.10
N GLU A 2 0.83 -4.89 -20.24
CA GLU A 2 2.19 -4.42 -20.58
C GLU A 2 2.07 -2.97 -21.05
N ALA A 3 2.78 -2.07 -20.37
CA ALA A 3 2.94 -0.69 -20.80
C ALA A 3 4.34 -0.55 -21.39
N HIS A 4 4.42 -0.29 -22.70
CA HIS A 4 5.69 0.05 -23.34
C HIS A 4 5.89 1.56 -23.29
N LEU A 5 7.05 1.98 -22.79
CA LEU A 5 7.51 3.36 -22.92
C LEU A 5 7.85 3.62 -24.39
N ASP A 6 7.11 4.50 -25.03
CA ASP A 6 7.36 4.92 -26.40
C ASP A 6 8.27 6.16 -26.40
N GLN A 7 9.57 6.03 -26.06
CA GLN A 7 10.51 7.16 -26.12
C GLN A 7 11.98 6.79 -26.40
N GLY A 8 12.54 7.36 -27.48
CA GLY A 8 13.88 7.96 -27.54
C GLY A 8 15.12 7.07 -27.33
N PRO A 9 16.35 7.60 -27.43
CA PRO A 9 17.59 6.82 -27.54
C PRO A 9 18.11 6.27 -26.19
N LEU A 10 17.27 6.19 -25.17
CA LEU A 10 17.63 5.56 -23.89
C LEU A 10 17.21 4.08 -23.96
N PRO A 11 18.09 3.13 -23.62
CA PRO A 11 17.76 1.72 -23.69
C PRO A 11 16.58 1.42 -22.76
N ALA A 12 15.47 0.95 -23.34
CA ALA A 12 14.29 0.56 -22.58
C ALA A 12 14.70 -0.45 -21.51
N ARG A 13 14.42 -0.12 -20.24
CA ARG A 13 14.58 -1.04 -19.12
C ARG A 13 13.56 -2.18 -19.30
N GLN A 14 14.06 -3.38 -19.57
CA GLN A 14 13.21 -4.55 -19.79
C GLN A 14 12.83 -5.18 -18.45
N THR A 15 11.53 -5.29 -18.20
CA THR A 15 10.93 -5.94 -17.01
C THR A 15 10.35 -7.28 -17.40
N PHE A 16 10.48 -8.26 -16.52
CA PHE A 16 10.02 -9.63 -16.72
C PHE A 16 8.95 -9.99 -15.70
N LEU A 17 7.90 -10.68 -16.15
CA LEU A 17 6.76 -11.08 -15.33
C LEU A 17 6.96 -12.46 -14.70
N PRO A 18 6.47 -12.69 -13.47
CA PRO A 18 6.64 -13.97 -12.78
C PRO A 18 5.82 -15.06 -13.47
N THR A 19 6.51 -15.90 -14.25
CA THR A 19 5.91 -16.94 -15.08
C THR A 19 6.47 -18.29 -14.68
N GLY A 20 5.58 -19.25 -14.44
CA GLY A 20 5.90 -20.63 -14.06
C GLY A 20 5.26 -21.66 -14.98
N GLU A 21 5.40 -22.93 -14.60
CA GLU A 21 4.73 -24.04 -15.26
C GLU A 21 3.95 -24.86 -14.24
N LEU A 22 2.69 -25.17 -14.56
CA LEU A 22 1.82 -26.03 -13.76
C LEU A 22 1.65 -27.38 -14.46
N THR A 23 1.73 -28.48 -13.71
CA THR A 23 1.57 -29.81 -14.29
C THR A 23 0.10 -30.22 -14.25
N VAL A 24 -0.48 -30.56 -15.40
CA VAL A 24 -1.87 -31.02 -15.54
C VAL A 24 -1.92 -32.35 -16.27
N HIS A 25 -2.97 -33.13 -16.06
CA HIS A 25 -3.22 -34.37 -16.81
C HIS A 25 -3.95 -34.04 -18.12
N ASP A 26 -3.39 -34.46 -19.25
CA ASP A 26 -4.05 -34.43 -20.54
C ASP A 26 -4.83 -35.74 -20.74
N PRO A 27 -6.18 -35.72 -20.69
CA PRO A 27 -6.97 -36.94 -20.80
C PRO A 27 -6.98 -37.54 -22.21
N GLN A 28 -6.65 -36.78 -23.25
CA GLN A 28 -6.65 -37.29 -24.63
C GLN A 28 -5.47 -38.21 -24.89
N ASN A 29 -4.30 -37.81 -24.39
CA ASN A 29 -3.04 -38.53 -24.60
C ASN A 29 -2.63 -39.36 -23.37
N ASN A 30 -3.34 -39.19 -22.24
CA ASN A 30 -3.05 -39.79 -20.94
C ASN A 30 -1.62 -39.51 -20.46
N VAL A 31 -1.17 -38.25 -20.59
CA VAL A 31 0.16 -37.80 -20.20
C VAL A 31 0.07 -36.56 -19.31
N LEU A 32 1.09 -36.38 -18.46
CA LEU A 32 1.26 -35.12 -17.72
C LEU A 32 1.87 -34.06 -18.64
N LYS A 33 1.25 -32.89 -18.68
CA LYS A 33 1.65 -31.76 -19.50
C LYS A 33 1.96 -30.55 -18.61
N LYS A 34 3.07 -29.88 -18.89
CA LYS A 34 3.40 -28.60 -18.27
C LYS A 34 2.73 -27.45 -19.02
N ILE A 35 1.98 -26.63 -18.30
CA ILE A 35 1.22 -25.50 -18.82
C ILE A 35 1.84 -24.20 -18.30
N PRO A 36 2.23 -23.27 -19.18
CA PRO A 36 2.75 -21.98 -18.74
C PRO A 36 1.67 -21.17 -18.04
N ILE A 37 2.02 -20.61 -16.88
CA ILE A 37 1.12 -19.79 -16.07
C ILE A 37 1.78 -18.46 -15.72
N LEU A 38 0.97 -17.41 -15.63
CA LEU A 38 1.38 -16.09 -15.17
C LEU A 38 0.78 -15.81 -13.79
N LEU A 39 1.62 -15.38 -12.86
CA LEU A 39 1.17 -14.81 -11.59
C LEU A 39 0.97 -13.30 -11.78
N ASP A 40 -0.24 -12.80 -11.55
CA ASP A 40 -0.59 -11.40 -11.78
C ASP A 40 -1.25 -10.80 -10.54
N THR A 41 -0.48 -10.04 -9.77
CA THR A 41 -0.97 -9.33 -8.58
C THR A 41 -1.90 -8.16 -8.94
N GLY A 42 -1.95 -7.74 -10.20
CA GLY A 42 -2.89 -6.75 -10.71
C GLY A 42 -4.27 -7.32 -11.07
N ALA A 43 -4.43 -8.63 -11.05
CA ALA A 43 -5.70 -9.30 -11.29
C ALA A 43 -6.35 -9.74 -9.97
N GLU A 44 -7.63 -9.39 -9.77
CA GLU A 44 -8.38 -9.85 -8.59
C GLU A 44 -8.74 -11.33 -8.67
N ILE A 45 -9.10 -11.81 -9.86
CA ILE A 45 -9.59 -13.16 -10.12
C ILE A 45 -8.74 -13.90 -11.15
N SER A 46 -8.75 -15.23 -11.08
CA SER A 46 -7.95 -16.11 -11.93
C SER A 46 -8.67 -16.57 -13.21
N PHE A 47 -7.93 -16.72 -14.30
CA PHE A 47 -8.47 -17.06 -15.62
C PHE A 47 -7.73 -18.22 -16.29
N ILE A 48 -8.46 -18.98 -17.13
CA ILE A 48 -7.94 -20.03 -18.00
C ILE A 48 -8.31 -19.74 -19.45
N HIS A 49 -7.37 -19.99 -20.37
CA HIS A 49 -7.62 -19.82 -21.79
C HIS A 49 -8.64 -20.86 -22.30
N THR A 50 -9.65 -20.43 -23.07
CA THR A 50 -10.73 -21.30 -23.56
C THR A 50 -10.20 -22.51 -24.33
N ASP A 51 -9.23 -22.34 -25.23
CA ASP A 51 -8.59 -23.46 -25.95
C ASP A 51 -8.00 -24.55 -25.03
N LEU A 52 -7.48 -24.17 -23.84
CA LEU A 52 -6.94 -25.14 -22.89
C LEU A 52 -8.06 -25.95 -22.24
N VAL A 53 -9.20 -25.34 -21.97
CA VAL A 53 -10.40 -26.00 -21.44
C VAL A 53 -10.90 -27.05 -22.42
N GLU A 54 -10.95 -26.71 -23.71
CA GLU A 54 -11.34 -27.64 -24.78
C GLU A 54 -10.32 -28.76 -24.96
N GLN A 55 -9.02 -28.42 -24.97
CA GLN A 55 -7.95 -29.41 -25.07
C GLN A 55 -8.00 -30.43 -23.93
N LEU A 56 -8.19 -29.97 -22.69
CA LEU A 56 -8.23 -30.82 -21.51
C LEU A 56 -9.63 -31.42 -21.25
N ASN A 57 -10.61 -31.16 -22.12
CA ASN A 57 -11.99 -31.63 -21.98
C ASN A 57 -12.59 -31.33 -20.57
N LEU A 58 -12.34 -30.14 -20.04
CA LEU A 58 -12.76 -29.77 -18.68
C LEU A 58 -14.25 -29.44 -18.65
N SER A 59 -14.91 -29.86 -17.56
CA SER A 59 -16.30 -29.50 -17.31
C SER A 59 -16.42 -28.00 -16.98
N THR A 60 -17.42 -27.36 -17.57
CA THR A 60 -17.69 -25.93 -17.36
C THR A 60 -19.07 -25.75 -16.74
N SER A 61 -19.19 -24.75 -15.88
CA SER A 61 -20.47 -24.34 -15.29
C SER A 61 -21.29 -23.46 -16.24
N ASP A 62 -22.50 -23.10 -15.81
CA ASP A 62 -23.32 -22.10 -16.49
C ASP A 62 -22.56 -20.76 -16.63
N PRO A 63 -22.77 -20.02 -17.72
CA PRO A 63 -22.11 -18.74 -17.93
C PRO A 63 -22.46 -17.72 -16.83
N VAL A 64 -21.43 -17.02 -16.35
CA VAL A 64 -21.49 -15.93 -15.39
C VAL A 64 -21.03 -14.65 -16.07
N MET A 65 -21.79 -13.56 -15.89
CA MET A 65 -21.40 -12.24 -16.38
C MET A 65 -20.40 -11.60 -15.43
N LEU A 66 -19.17 -11.38 -15.89
CA LEU A 66 -18.12 -10.67 -15.18
C LEU A 66 -18.03 -9.23 -15.66
N ARG A 67 -17.75 -8.31 -14.73
CA ARG A 67 -17.45 -6.91 -15.01
C ARG A 67 -15.95 -6.68 -14.85
N LEU A 68 -15.25 -6.56 -15.97
CA LEU A 68 -13.80 -6.41 -16.01
C LEU A 68 -13.44 -4.92 -16.05
N HIS A 69 -12.74 -4.47 -15.01
CA HIS A 69 -12.14 -3.15 -14.93
C HIS A 69 -10.66 -3.28 -15.31
N THR A 70 -10.27 -2.78 -16.49
CA THR A 70 -8.88 -2.86 -16.95
C THR A 70 -8.15 -1.55 -16.71
N PHE A 71 -6.88 -1.63 -16.32
CA PHE A 71 -6.03 -0.46 -16.08
C PHE A 71 -6.03 0.49 -17.29
N GLY A 72 -6.20 1.78 -17.03
CA GLY A 72 -6.23 2.82 -18.06
C GLY A 72 -7.53 2.94 -18.86
N SER A 73 -8.59 2.18 -18.52
CA SER A 73 -9.91 2.28 -19.14
C SER A 73 -10.95 2.74 -18.12
N GLU A 74 -11.68 3.82 -18.42
CA GLU A 74 -12.88 4.24 -17.66
C GLU A 74 -14.11 3.38 -17.99
N GLN A 75 -14.06 2.61 -19.09
CA GLN A 75 -15.15 1.74 -19.51
C GLN A 75 -15.00 0.35 -18.90
N VAL A 76 -16.08 -0.11 -18.26
CA VAL A 76 -16.23 -1.48 -17.76
C VAL A 76 -16.56 -2.40 -18.93
N GLN A 77 -15.80 -3.49 -19.07
CA GLN A 77 -16.10 -4.52 -20.04
C GLN A 77 -16.92 -5.63 -19.39
N GLU A 78 -18.17 -5.83 -19.84
CA GLU A 78 -18.98 -6.96 -19.41
C GLU A 78 -18.68 -8.18 -20.29
N LYS A 79 -18.38 -9.32 -19.66
CA LYS A 79 -18.01 -10.53 -20.38
C LYS A 79 -18.64 -11.77 -19.76
N SER A 80 -19.27 -12.57 -20.60
CA SER A 80 -19.80 -13.88 -20.22
C SER A 80 -18.65 -14.88 -20.14
N CYS A 81 -18.35 -15.36 -18.94
CA CYS A 81 -17.29 -16.32 -18.65
C CYS A 81 -17.89 -17.56 -17.96
N LYS A 82 -17.31 -18.74 -18.17
CA LYS A 82 -17.72 -19.95 -17.43
C LYS A 82 -16.69 -20.23 -16.35
N ARG A 83 -17.13 -20.74 -15.20
CA ARG A 83 -16.22 -21.24 -14.16
C ARG A 83 -15.82 -22.68 -14.45
N VAL A 84 -14.55 -22.98 -14.23
CA VAL A 84 -13.88 -24.26 -14.49
C VAL A 84 -13.07 -24.64 -13.27
N ARG A 85 -13.13 -25.91 -12.87
CA ARG A 85 -12.24 -26.45 -11.84
C ARG A 85 -11.13 -27.24 -12.52
N LEU A 86 -9.89 -26.89 -12.20
CA LEU A 86 -8.68 -27.56 -12.72
C LEU A 86 -7.96 -28.24 -11.56
N GLU A 87 -7.76 -29.55 -11.68
CA GLU A 87 -6.87 -30.32 -10.81
C GLU A 87 -5.50 -30.41 -11.47
N ALA A 88 -4.47 -30.10 -10.70
CA ALA A 88 -3.10 -29.98 -11.15
C ALA A 88 -2.13 -30.47 -10.07
N TRP A 89 -0.85 -30.52 -10.40
CA TRP A 89 0.22 -30.91 -9.49
C TRP A 89 1.36 -29.91 -9.51
N ASP A 90 1.91 -29.71 -8.34
CA ASP A 90 3.06 -28.84 -8.11
C ASP A 90 4.38 -29.56 -8.43
N THR A 91 5.53 -28.90 -8.23
CA THR A 91 6.84 -29.49 -8.56
C THR A 91 7.21 -30.68 -7.67
N ASP A 92 6.61 -30.77 -6.49
CA ASP A 92 6.85 -31.84 -5.52
C ASP A 92 5.83 -32.98 -5.67
N GLY A 93 4.88 -32.84 -6.60
CA GLY A 93 3.83 -33.82 -6.88
C GLY A 93 2.62 -33.69 -5.98
N GLU A 94 2.51 -32.62 -5.20
CA GLU A 94 1.34 -32.36 -4.36
C GLU A 94 0.20 -31.75 -5.19
N PRO A 95 -1.06 -32.14 -4.93
CA PRO A 95 -2.19 -31.66 -5.70
C PRO A 95 -2.44 -30.15 -5.47
N ILE A 96 -2.89 -29.49 -6.52
CA ILE A 96 -3.39 -28.10 -6.56
C ILE A 96 -4.76 -28.14 -7.23
N SER A 97 -5.78 -27.59 -6.56
CA SER A 97 -7.11 -27.39 -7.13
C SER A 97 -7.35 -25.91 -7.36
N LEU A 98 -7.68 -25.53 -8.59
CA LEU A 98 -7.89 -24.14 -9.01
C LEU A 98 -9.31 -23.94 -9.53
N GLU A 99 -9.96 -22.84 -9.14
CA GLU A 99 -11.22 -22.36 -9.71
C GLU A 99 -10.96 -21.19 -10.66
N LEU A 100 -11.14 -21.39 -11.96
CA LEU A 100 -10.71 -20.46 -13.00
C LEU A 100 -11.92 -20.00 -13.84
N PHE A 101 -11.87 -18.77 -14.37
CA PHE A 101 -12.84 -18.29 -15.36
C PHE A 101 -12.30 -18.38 -16.79
N THR A 102 -13.13 -18.81 -17.73
CA THR A 102 -12.73 -18.90 -19.15
C THR A 102 -12.53 -17.52 -19.76
N HIS A 103 -11.44 -17.33 -20.50
CA HIS A 103 -11.24 -16.13 -21.31
C HIS A 103 -10.41 -16.42 -22.58
N ASN A 104 -10.77 -15.81 -23.71
CA ASN A 104 -10.12 -16.10 -25.01
C ASN A 104 -8.75 -15.44 -25.18
N ILE A 105 -8.43 -14.43 -24.37
CA ILE A 105 -7.17 -13.67 -24.48
C ILE A 105 -6.69 -13.32 -23.08
N LEU A 106 -5.64 -13.98 -22.59
CA LEU A 106 -5.08 -13.67 -21.27
C LEU A 106 -4.01 -12.57 -21.36
N THR A 107 -3.05 -12.77 -22.26
CA THR A 107 -1.94 -11.85 -22.51
C THR A 107 -1.31 -12.16 -23.87
N LYS A 108 -0.50 -11.22 -24.38
CA LYS A 108 0.35 -11.48 -25.55
C LYS A 108 1.54 -12.36 -25.13
N PRO A 109 2.14 -13.14 -26.05
CA PRO A 109 3.41 -13.77 -25.77
C PRO A 109 4.48 -12.73 -25.42
N PHE A 110 5.26 -12.98 -24.37
CA PHE A 110 6.31 -12.08 -23.91
C PHE A 110 7.62 -12.82 -23.66
N ALA A 111 8.72 -12.07 -23.62
CA ALA A 111 10.05 -12.62 -23.39
C ALA A 111 10.22 -13.06 -21.93
N THR A 112 10.93 -14.16 -21.73
CA THR A 112 11.34 -14.61 -20.39
C THR A 112 12.67 -13.96 -20.00
N PRO A 113 12.98 -13.86 -18.69
CA PRO A 113 14.23 -13.25 -18.24
C PRO A 113 15.44 -14.03 -18.77
N PRO A 114 16.42 -13.34 -19.40
CA PRO A 114 17.66 -13.97 -19.79
C PRO A 114 18.50 -14.22 -18.53
N ILE A 115 18.69 -15.48 -18.17
CA ILE A 115 19.48 -15.87 -17.01
C ILE A 115 20.96 -15.84 -17.41
N ARG A 116 21.76 -15.01 -16.73
CA ARG A 116 23.19 -14.87 -17.02
C ARG A 116 23.99 -15.97 -16.32
N ASP A 117 25.18 -16.28 -16.84
CA ASP A 117 26.08 -17.27 -16.22
C ASP A 117 26.46 -16.90 -14.78
N GLU A 118 26.55 -15.61 -14.46
CA GLU A 118 26.78 -15.10 -13.10
C GLU A 118 25.64 -15.47 -12.15
N ASP A 119 24.39 -15.36 -12.62
CA ASP A 119 23.19 -15.70 -11.85
C ASP A 119 23.11 -17.20 -11.60
N ILE A 120 23.44 -18.02 -12.61
CA ILE A 120 23.47 -19.48 -12.47
C ILE A 120 24.50 -19.89 -11.42
N LYS A 121 25.72 -19.36 -11.51
CA LYS A 121 26.79 -19.66 -10.53
C LYS A 121 26.41 -19.20 -9.12
N PHE A 122 25.83 -18.01 -9.00
CA PHE A 122 25.35 -17.51 -7.71
C PHE A 122 24.26 -18.41 -7.14
N ALA A 123 23.24 -18.75 -7.92
CA ALA A 123 22.15 -19.64 -7.49
C ALA A 123 22.64 -21.04 -7.09
N GLN A 124 23.66 -21.57 -7.78
CA GLN A 124 24.31 -22.84 -7.42
C GLN A 124 25.16 -22.76 -6.16
N SER A 125 25.65 -21.58 -5.79
CA SER A 125 26.44 -21.37 -4.56
C SER A 125 25.59 -21.27 -3.30
N LEU A 126 24.27 -21.09 -3.43
CA LEU A 126 23.34 -21.05 -2.31
C LEU A 126 23.18 -22.43 -1.65
N ASN A 127 22.73 -22.43 -0.40
CA ASN A 127 22.46 -23.65 0.36
C ASN A 127 21.01 -23.62 0.91
N PRO A 128 20.07 -24.39 0.34
CA PRO A 128 20.25 -25.34 -0.77
C PRO A 128 20.48 -24.64 -2.14
N PRO A 129 21.15 -25.32 -3.09
CA PRO A 129 21.39 -24.76 -4.42
C PRO A 129 20.09 -24.64 -5.20
N ILE A 130 19.92 -23.52 -5.90
CA ILE A 130 18.75 -23.25 -6.74
C ILE A 130 19.10 -23.54 -8.20
N GLN A 131 18.33 -24.41 -8.83
CA GLN A 131 18.46 -24.70 -10.25
C GLN A 131 17.65 -23.71 -11.08
N LEU A 132 18.30 -22.64 -11.54
CA LEU A 132 17.71 -21.76 -12.54
C LEU A 132 17.71 -22.46 -13.90
N GLN A 133 16.53 -22.65 -14.49
CA GLN A 133 16.40 -23.23 -15.83
C GLN A 133 16.44 -22.12 -16.88
N SER A 134 17.19 -22.33 -17.97
CA SER A 134 17.13 -21.47 -19.15
C SER A 134 15.72 -21.52 -19.73
N GLN A 135 14.95 -20.44 -19.54
CA GLN A 135 13.58 -20.36 -20.01
C GLN A 135 13.53 -20.12 -21.53
N LYS A 136 12.46 -20.57 -22.18
CA LYS A 136 12.22 -20.36 -23.61
C LYS A 136 12.27 -18.86 -23.93
N SER A 137 12.80 -18.48 -25.10
CA SER A 137 12.94 -17.07 -25.51
C SER A 137 11.64 -16.26 -25.45
N ALA A 138 10.48 -16.91 -25.61
CA ALA A 138 9.18 -16.32 -25.34
C ALA A 138 8.21 -17.35 -24.76
N VAL A 139 7.25 -16.87 -23.98
CA VAL A 139 6.20 -17.67 -23.34
C VAL A 139 4.83 -17.06 -23.58
N LYS A 140 3.83 -17.92 -23.82
CA LYS A 140 2.40 -17.53 -23.86
C LYS A 140 1.69 -18.24 -22.71
N PRO A 141 1.40 -17.54 -21.60
CA PRO A 141 0.61 -18.09 -20.51
C PRO A 141 -0.77 -18.55 -20.98
N MET A 142 -1.17 -19.74 -20.53
CA MET A 142 -2.49 -20.32 -20.77
C MET A 142 -3.40 -20.24 -19.54
N ILE A 143 -2.81 -19.89 -18.39
CA ILE A 143 -3.49 -19.61 -17.12
C ILE A 143 -2.92 -18.31 -16.57
N LEU A 144 -3.79 -17.45 -16.05
CA LEU A 144 -3.43 -16.25 -15.29
C LEU A 144 -3.99 -16.42 -13.89
N LEU A 145 -3.13 -16.32 -12.88
CA LEU A 145 -3.53 -16.42 -11.47
C LEU A 145 -3.54 -15.03 -10.84
N GLY A 146 -4.74 -14.65 -10.38
CA GLY A 146 -4.97 -13.42 -9.64
C GLY A 146 -4.79 -13.60 -8.14
N CYS A 147 -4.98 -12.50 -7.40
CA CYS A 147 -4.85 -12.44 -5.95
C CYS A 147 -5.80 -13.37 -5.19
N ASP A 148 -6.91 -13.80 -5.80
CA ASP A 148 -7.84 -14.78 -5.23
C ASP A 148 -7.17 -16.13 -4.89
N GLN A 149 -6.18 -16.55 -5.67
CA GLN A 149 -5.58 -17.90 -5.55
C GLN A 149 -4.05 -17.93 -5.59
N LEU A 150 -3.40 -16.88 -6.10
CA LEU A 150 -1.94 -16.78 -6.25
C LEU A 150 -1.19 -17.07 -4.95
N TRP A 151 -1.64 -16.56 -3.81
CA TRP A 151 -0.96 -16.68 -2.52
C TRP A 151 -0.86 -18.11 -2.01
N SER A 152 -1.72 -19.01 -2.49
CA SER A 152 -1.63 -20.45 -2.17
C SER A 152 -0.44 -21.15 -2.82
N LEU A 153 0.19 -20.51 -3.81
CA LEU A 153 1.34 -21.04 -4.53
C LEU A 153 2.66 -20.41 -4.08
N VAL A 154 2.65 -19.22 -3.49
CA VAL A 154 3.88 -18.58 -2.99
C VAL A 154 4.35 -19.30 -1.74
N ARG A 155 5.64 -19.64 -1.68
CA ARG A 155 6.26 -20.33 -0.55
C ARG A 155 6.82 -19.33 0.45
N ASN A 156 6.42 -19.47 1.71
CA ASN A 156 6.89 -18.63 2.82
C ASN A 156 8.00 -19.30 3.64
N ASP A 157 8.30 -20.57 3.35
CA ASP A 157 9.36 -21.37 3.96
C ASP A 157 10.74 -21.12 3.33
N GLN A 158 10.80 -20.37 2.23
CA GLN A 158 12.04 -20.02 1.52
C GLN A 158 12.11 -18.52 1.27
N ASN A 159 13.33 -17.97 1.34
CA ASN A 159 13.55 -16.54 1.16
C ASN A 159 13.51 -16.13 -0.31
N HIS A 160 13.02 -14.91 -0.55
CA HIS A 160 13.18 -14.21 -1.83
C HIS A 160 14.67 -13.88 -2.03
N ILE A 161 15.21 -14.17 -3.21
CA ILE A 161 16.62 -13.93 -3.54
C ILE A 161 16.73 -12.90 -4.66
N THR A 162 17.68 -11.98 -4.53
CA THR A 162 18.09 -11.09 -5.61
C THR A 162 19.36 -11.64 -6.26
N LEU A 163 19.32 -11.83 -7.57
CA LEU A 163 20.43 -12.31 -8.38
C LEU A 163 21.41 -11.16 -8.70
N PRO A 164 22.68 -11.46 -9.01
CA PRO A 164 23.67 -10.46 -9.43
C PRO A 164 23.20 -9.54 -10.57
N SER A 165 22.38 -10.06 -11.50
CA SER A 165 21.79 -9.29 -12.58
C SER A 165 20.70 -8.29 -12.16
N GLY A 166 20.30 -8.28 -10.88
CA GLY A 166 19.19 -7.49 -10.35
C GLY A 166 17.81 -8.14 -10.50
N LEU A 167 17.73 -9.30 -11.17
CA LEU A 167 16.52 -10.11 -11.21
C LEU A 167 16.24 -10.71 -9.84
N HIS A 168 14.97 -10.98 -9.57
CA HIS A 168 14.57 -11.61 -8.32
C HIS A 168 13.99 -13.01 -8.54
N VAL A 169 14.17 -13.87 -7.54
CA VAL A 169 13.75 -15.27 -7.52
C VAL A 169 12.73 -15.47 -6.42
N ILE A 170 11.49 -15.75 -6.81
CA ILE A 170 10.37 -16.00 -5.91
C ILE A 170 10.16 -17.51 -5.76
N PRO A 171 10.36 -18.09 -4.57
CA PRO A 171 10.01 -19.48 -4.30
C PRO A 171 8.51 -19.69 -4.38
N THR A 172 8.07 -20.68 -5.17
CA THR A 172 6.67 -21.07 -5.26
C THR A 172 6.54 -22.59 -5.29
N ARG A 173 5.32 -23.09 -5.13
CA ARG A 173 4.97 -24.50 -5.38
C ARG A 173 5.25 -24.94 -6.82
N LEU A 174 5.41 -24.00 -7.75
CA LEU A 174 5.76 -24.25 -9.15
C LEU A 174 7.28 -24.23 -9.40
N GLY A 175 8.06 -24.18 -8.32
CA GLY A 175 9.49 -23.93 -8.35
C GLY A 175 9.84 -22.46 -8.21
N HIS A 176 11.10 -22.13 -8.49
CA HIS A 176 11.64 -20.77 -8.38
C HIS A 176 11.29 -19.95 -9.62
N LEU A 177 10.44 -18.94 -9.45
CA LEU A 177 10.05 -18.02 -10.53
C LEU A 177 11.01 -16.84 -10.58
N VAL A 178 11.46 -16.48 -11.79
CA VAL A 178 12.36 -15.34 -11.99
C VAL A 178 11.56 -14.14 -12.52
N THR A 179 11.74 -12.97 -11.92
CA THR A 179 10.99 -11.74 -12.25
C THR A 179 11.83 -10.49 -12.00
N GLY A 180 11.30 -9.32 -12.35
CA GLY A 180 11.94 -8.03 -12.08
C GLY A 180 12.67 -7.45 -13.27
N GLN A 181 13.67 -6.62 -13.01
CA GLN A 181 14.32 -5.81 -14.04
C GLN A 181 15.81 -6.06 -14.10
N LEU A 182 16.38 -6.18 -15.30
CA LEU A 182 17.82 -6.28 -15.46
C LEU A 182 18.50 -4.96 -15.07
N CYS A 183 19.52 -5.07 -14.24
CA CYS A 183 20.45 -3.99 -13.93
C CYS A 183 21.73 -4.16 -14.76
N ASN A 184 22.09 -3.12 -15.52
CA ASN A 184 23.33 -3.09 -16.31
C ASN A 184 24.47 -2.32 -15.62
N THR A 185 24.23 -1.81 -14.41
CA THR A 185 25.20 -1.04 -13.62
C THR A 185 25.17 -1.55 -12.18
N CYS A 186 26.01 -2.51 -11.84
CA CYS A 186 26.18 -2.90 -10.45
C CYS A 186 26.96 -1.80 -9.70
N PRO A 187 26.45 -1.19 -8.63
CA PRO A 187 27.32 -0.77 -7.54
C PRO A 187 27.93 -2.06 -6.98
N LYS A 188 29.26 -2.11 -6.86
CA LYS A 188 29.95 -3.23 -6.20
C LYS A 188 29.34 -3.40 -4.79
N HIS A 189 28.81 -4.58 -4.50
CA HIS A 189 28.37 -4.92 -3.17
C HIS A 189 29.56 -4.82 -2.20
N TYR A 190 29.40 -3.99 -1.17
CA TYR A 190 30.12 -4.17 0.08
C TYR A 190 29.63 -5.50 0.67
N GLU A 191 30.54 -6.47 0.77
CA GLU A 191 30.41 -7.60 1.68
C GLU A 191 30.33 -7.04 3.10
N ASN A 192 29.17 -7.16 3.74
CA ASN A 192 29.11 -7.27 5.18
C ASN A 192 28.60 -8.68 5.46
N GLU A 193 29.55 -9.59 5.70
CA GLU A 193 29.31 -10.73 6.58
C GLU A 193 28.86 -10.16 7.93
N LEU A 194 27.58 -10.33 8.25
CA LEU A 194 27.07 -10.18 9.61
C LEU A 194 26.81 -11.59 10.13
N GLU A 195 27.73 -12.08 10.96
CA GLU A 195 27.48 -13.18 11.88
C GLU A 195 26.23 -12.84 12.69
N SER A 196 25.13 -13.51 12.39
CA SER A 196 23.84 -13.28 13.02
C SER A 196 23.88 -13.72 14.48
N THR A 197 23.66 -12.77 15.40
CA THR A 197 23.23 -13.10 16.77
C THR A 197 21.70 -13.09 16.84
N GLU A 198 21.14 -13.76 17.85
CA GLU A 198 19.68 -14.03 17.92
C GLU A 198 18.80 -12.76 17.97
N ASP A 199 19.36 -11.60 18.34
CA ASP A 199 18.67 -10.30 18.34
C ASP A 199 18.44 -9.73 16.92
N ASP A 200 19.26 -10.10 15.91
CA ASP A 200 19.13 -9.58 14.53
C ASP A 200 17.92 -10.15 13.77
N LYS A 201 17.31 -11.22 14.30
CA LYS A 201 16.12 -11.84 13.67
C LYS A 201 14.89 -10.96 13.82
N GLU A 202 14.73 -10.26 14.94
CA GLU A 202 13.56 -9.42 15.21
C GLU A 202 13.55 -8.17 14.32
N ASP A 203 14.72 -7.54 14.14
CA ASP A 203 14.95 -6.42 13.18
C ASP A 203 14.77 -6.84 11.71
N SER A 204 15.16 -8.07 11.36
CA SER A 204 14.99 -8.62 10.00
C SER A 204 13.51 -8.85 9.67
N TRP A 205 12.73 -9.34 10.64
CA TRP A 205 11.28 -9.47 10.50
C TRP A 205 10.60 -8.11 10.43
N GLU A 206 10.99 -7.12 11.24
CA GLU A 206 10.45 -5.76 11.12
C GLU A 206 10.74 -5.16 9.74
N ARG A 207 11.95 -5.34 9.18
CA ARG A 207 12.26 -4.90 7.80
C ARG A 207 11.43 -5.63 6.75
N PHE A 208 11.21 -6.94 6.91
CA PHE A 208 10.42 -7.74 5.99
C PHE A 208 8.93 -7.36 6.00
N TRP A 209 8.36 -7.13 7.19
CA TRP A 209 6.97 -6.67 7.32
C TRP A 209 6.77 -5.21 6.90
N THR A 210 7.79 -4.36 7.05
CA THR A 210 7.77 -3.00 6.49
C THR A 210 7.74 -3.03 4.96
N LEU A 211 8.37 -4.03 4.33
CA LEU A 211 8.33 -4.25 2.88
C LEU A 211 6.98 -4.79 2.39
N ASP A 212 6.33 -5.69 3.12
CA ASP A 212 5.03 -6.25 2.71
C ASP A 212 3.85 -5.30 3.02
N SER A 213 4.03 -4.38 3.97
CA SER A 213 3.13 -3.24 4.20
C SER A 213 3.19 -2.20 3.07
N ALA A 214 4.18 -2.28 2.18
CA ALA A 214 4.44 -1.31 1.11
C ALA A 214 3.56 -1.51 -0.15
N GLY A 215 2.49 -2.31 -0.08
CA GLY A 215 1.49 -2.44 -1.16
C GLY A 215 0.70 -1.15 -1.48
N THR A 216 0.99 -0.03 -0.83
CA THR A 216 0.46 1.30 -1.18
C THR A 216 1.51 2.41 -1.26
N GLU A 217 2.81 2.10 -1.19
CA GLU A 217 3.86 3.13 -1.22
C GLU A 217 5.01 2.73 -2.15
N GLU A 218 4.74 2.76 -3.45
CA GLU A 218 5.79 2.77 -4.46
C GLU A 218 6.47 4.15 -4.51
N PHE A 219 7.81 4.13 -4.51
CA PHE A 219 8.77 5.23 -4.76
C PHE A 219 9.15 6.19 -3.63
N SER A 220 9.78 5.72 -2.54
CA SER A 220 10.41 6.62 -1.55
C SER A 220 11.41 5.93 -0.60
N ALA A 221 12.30 5.05 -1.06
CA ALA A 221 13.33 4.47 -0.17
C ALA A 221 14.23 5.52 0.54
N PRO A 222 14.73 6.58 -0.13
CA PRO A 222 15.46 7.65 0.57
C PRO A 222 14.54 8.52 1.44
N ASP A 223 13.27 8.72 1.06
CA ASP A 223 12.36 9.53 1.86
C ASP A 223 11.91 8.81 3.13
N LYS A 224 11.83 7.47 3.18
CA LYS A 224 11.52 6.73 4.42
C LYS A 224 12.60 6.87 5.48
N GLU A 225 13.87 6.82 5.09
CA GLU A 225 14.98 7.00 6.02
C GLU A 225 15.04 8.46 6.51
N LEU A 226 14.83 9.43 5.60
CA LEU A 226 14.69 10.85 5.95
C LEU A 226 13.48 11.12 6.85
N HIS A 227 12.30 10.56 6.54
CA HIS A 227 11.10 10.66 7.36
C HIS A 227 11.30 10.02 8.73
N SER A 228 12.02 8.91 8.83
CA SER A 228 12.34 8.30 10.13
C SER A 228 13.25 9.17 11.00
N ILE A 229 14.18 9.91 10.37
CA ILE A 229 15.07 10.86 11.06
C ILE A 229 14.29 12.12 11.48
N GLU A 230 13.46 12.66 10.58
CA GLU A 230 12.57 13.78 10.87
C GLU A 230 11.57 13.44 11.98
N ASP A 231 10.96 12.26 11.94
CA ASP A 231 10.01 11.80 12.96
C ASP A 231 10.68 11.62 14.33
N LYS A 232 11.92 11.10 14.37
CA LYS A 232 12.72 11.04 15.61
C LYS A 232 12.99 12.43 16.17
N GLN A 233 13.42 13.38 15.34
CA GLN A 233 13.67 14.76 15.77
C GLN A 233 12.39 15.46 16.25
N VAL A 234 11.27 15.26 15.55
CA VAL A 234 9.95 15.78 15.95
C VAL A 234 9.53 15.19 17.30
N TRP A 235 9.75 13.89 17.51
CA TRP A 235 9.43 13.21 18.76
C TRP A 235 10.30 13.66 19.94
N GLU A 236 11.60 13.85 19.72
CA GLU A 236 12.53 14.40 20.71
C GLU A 236 12.17 15.84 21.08
N ASN A 237 11.84 16.66 20.09
CA ASN A 237 11.38 18.04 20.30
C ASN A 237 10.03 18.08 21.04
N PHE A 238 9.11 17.16 20.70
CA PHE A 238 7.86 17.02 21.44
C PHE A 238 8.13 16.71 22.91
N ASN A 239 8.89 15.65 23.21
CA ASN A 239 9.20 15.22 24.58
C ASN A 239 9.96 16.28 25.39
N SER A 240 10.94 16.95 24.78
CA SER A 240 11.73 18.00 25.44
C SER A 240 10.94 19.29 25.72
N THR A 241 9.82 19.50 25.03
CA THR A 241 8.97 20.68 25.22
C THR A 241 7.76 20.43 26.12
N ILE A 242 7.55 19.19 26.59
CA ILE A 242 6.50 18.87 27.55
C ILE A 242 6.80 19.57 28.87
N GLN A 243 5.86 20.40 29.31
CA GLN A 243 5.88 21.04 30.62
C GLN A 243 4.67 20.56 31.40
N ARG A 244 4.91 19.85 32.51
CA ARG A 244 3.86 19.54 33.48
C ARG A 244 3.63 20.76 34.37
N ARG A 245 2.41 21.28 34.37
CA ARG A 245 1.92 22.35 35.25
C ARG A 245 0.84 21.79 36.18
N GLU A 246 0.34 22.62 37.09
CA GLU A 246 -0.69 22.20 38.06
C GLU A 246 -2.01 21.82 37.38
N ASP A 247 -2.30 22.46 36.24
CA ASP A 247 -3.53 22.35 35.47
C ASP A 247 -3.43 21.41 34.25
N GLY A 248 -2.25 20.85 33.96
CA GLY A 248 -2.09 19.85 32.91
C GLY A 248 -0.73 19.80 32.24
N TYR A 249 -0.69 19.19 31.06
CA TYR A 249 0.51 19.10 30.22
C TYR A 249 0.46 20.16 29.13
N TYR A 250 1.53 20.94 29.04
CA TYR A 250 1.72 21.96 28.03
C TYR A 250 2.76 21.46 27.05
N VAL A 251 2.39 21.40 25.78
CA VAL A 251 3.26 20.94 24.69
C VAL A 251 3.35 22.02 23.63
N ARG A 252 4.49 22.10 22.93
CA ARG A 252 4.63 23.02 21.79
C ARG A 252 4.16 22.35 20.51
N LEU A 253 3.56 23.12 19.61
CA LEU A 253 3.23 22.65 18.28
C LEU A 253 4.53 22.31 17.51
N PRO A 254 4.57 21.19 16.77
CA PRO A 254 5.77 20.74 16.06
C PRO A 254 5.93 21.49 14.74
N TRP A 255 6.45 22.72 14.81
CA TRP A 255 6.69 23.55 13.63
C TRP A 255 7.78 22.97 12.73
N LYS A 256 7.52 22.90 11.42
CA LYS A 256 8.53 22.62 10.41
C LYS A 256 9.48 23.80 10.27
N ASN A 257 10.74 23.51 9.93
CA ASN A 257 11.76 24.51 9.57
C ASN A 257 11.51 25.06 8.15
N VAL A 258 10.32 25.60 7.89
CA VAL A 258 9.97 26.20 6.59
C VAL A 258 10.42 27.66 6.60
N THR A 259 11.12 28.09 5.56
CA THR A 259 11.54 29.48 5.35
C THR A 259 10.37 30.44 5.13
N ALA A 260 9.21 29.92 4.73
CA ALA A 260 7.98 30.67 4.53
C ALA A 260 7.26 30.97 5.86
N SER A 261 7.00 32.25 6.14
CA SER A 261 6.16 32.67 7.25
C SER A 261 4.71 32.24 7.00
N LEU A 262 4.05 31.63 8.00
CA LEU A 262 2.61 31.37 7.99
C LEU A 262 1.88 32.72 8.03
N PRO A 263 1.14 33.11 6.97
CA PRO A 263 0.47 34.40 6.95
C PRO A 263 -0.82 34.39 7.77
N ASP A 264 -1.25 35.59 8.17
CA ASP A 264 -2.57 35.83 8.73
C ASP A 264 -3.65 35.54 7.67
N ASN A 265 -4.61 34.68 7.99
CA ASN A 265 -5.74 34.30 7.13
C ASN A 265 -7.11 34.75 7.68
N LYS A 266 -7.15 35.75 8.57
CA LYS A 266 -8.36 36.24 9.26
C LYS A 266 -9.50 36.53 8.31
N ALA A 267 -9.22 37.20 7.20
CA ALA A 267 -10.26 37.56 6.22
C ALA A 267 -10.95 36.33 5.60
N ILE A 268 -10.19 35.26 5.31
CA ILE A 268 -10.77 33.99 4.83
C ILE A 268 -11.64 33.35 5.91
N ALA A 269 -11.12 33.26 7.15
CA ALA A 269 -11.84 32.67 8.26
C ALA A 269 -13.14 33.42 8.57
N PHE A 270 -13.08 34.76 8.55
CA PHE A 270 -14.23 35.62 8.75
C PHE A 270 -15.28 35.47 7.64
N HIS A 271 -14.87 35.46 6.36
CA HIS A 271 -15.81 35.24 5.26
C HIS A 271 -16.53 33.89 5.36
N ARG A 272 -15.82 32.84 5.77
CA ARG A 272 -16.42 31.52 6.01
C ARG A 272 -17.37 31.54 7.21
N LEU A 273 -17.01 32.23 8.30
CA LEU A 273 -17.89 32.43 9.46
C LEU A 273 -19.20 33.12 9.04
N VAL A 274 -19.14 34.18 8.25
CA VAL A 274 -20.33 34.88 7.72
C VAL A 274 -21.20 33.94 6.88
N SER A 275 -20.58 33.08 6.05
CA SER A 275 -21.32 32.07 5.28
C SER A 275 -22.03 31.03 6.16
N VAL A 276 -21.34 30.54 7.19
CA VAL A 276 -21.90 29.62 8.19
C VAL A 276 -23.07 30.27 8.93
N TRP A 277 -22.88 31.49 9.42
CA TRP A 277 -23.93 32.27 10.07
C TRP A 277 -25.15 32.44 9.15
N ASN A 278 -24.94 32.86 7.90
CA ASN A 278 -26.00 33.07 6.93
C ASN A 278 -26.79 31.80 6.59
N THR A 279 -26.14 30.65 6.72
CA THR A 279 -26.76 29.34 6.48
C THR A 279 -27.54 28.88 7.70
N LEU A 280 -26.93 28.94 8.90
CA LEU A 280 -27.52 28.45 10.13
C LEU A 280 -28.66 29.34 10.64
N GLN A 281 -28.59 30.66 10.46
CA GLN A 281 -29.66 31.58 10.90
C GLN A 281 -31.02 31.30 10.24
N LYS A 282 -31.06 30.52 9.16
CA LYS A 282 -32.31 30.11 8.50
C LYS A 282 -33.08 29.06 9.30
N ASP A 283 -32.41 28.38 10.24
CA ASP A 283 -32.98 27.37 11.12
C ASP A 283 -32.52 27.62 12.56
N GLN A 284 -33.43 28.16 13.37
CA GLN A 284 -33.11 28.57 14.74
C GLN A 284 -32.67 27.40 15.62
N ASP A 285 -33.25 26.21 15.43
CA ASP A 285 -32.90 25.02 16.22
C ASP A 285 -31.47 24.56 15.92
N LEU A 286 -31.06 24.63 14.65
CA LEU A 286 -29.69 24.32 14.25
C LEU A 286 -28.69 25.36 14.75
N LEU A 287 -29.05 26.64 14.72
CA LEU A 287 -28.19 27.71 15.24
C LEU A 287 -27.98 27.59 16.75
N ASP A 288 -29.05 27.31 17.51
CA ASP A 288 -28.98 27.15 18.97
C ASP A 288 -28.14 25.92 19.36
N GLN A 289 -28.26 24.81 18.63
CA GLN A 289 -27.40 23.64 18.82
C GLN A 289 -25.93 23.95 18.50
N TYR A 290 -25.67 24.72 17.44
CA TYR A 290 -24.32 25.12 17.04
C TYR A 290 -23.65 26.01 18.10
N ASP A 291 -24.36 27.03 18.59
CA ASP A 291 -23.90 27.90 19.67
C ASP A 291 -23.73 27.14 21.00
N GLY A 292 -24.63 26.20 21.28
CA GLY A 292 -24.56 25.32 22.45
C GLY A 292 -23.23 24.57 22.56
N ILE A 293 -22.68 24.09 21.44
CA ILE A 293 -21.37 23.43 21.41
C ILE A 293 -20.24 24.38 21.82
N PHE A 294 -20.24 25.63 21.35
CA PHE A 294 -19.22 26.61 21.73
C PHE A 294 -19.32 26.98 23.21
N ARG A 295 -20.53 27.17 23.73
CA ARG A 295 -20.75 27.43 25.17
C ARG A 295 -20.27 26.28 26.04
N GLU A 296 -20.55 25.04 25.63
CA GLU A 296 -20.05 23.85 26.33
C GLU A 296 -18.52 23.81 26.34
N GLN A 297 -17.88 24.03 25.18
CA GLN A 297 -16.41 24.04 25.09
C GLN A 297 -15.77 25.16 25.92
N LEU A 298 -16.40 26.34 26.00
CA LEU A 298 -15.98 27.42 26.90
C LEU A 298 -16.10 27.01 28.38
N ASN A 299 -17.24 26.40 28.77
CA ASN A 299 -17.45 25.94 30.14
C ASN A 299 -16.48 24.83 30.56
N LEU A 300 -16.08 23.96 29.61
CA LEU A 300 -15.09 22.90 29.83
C LEU A 300 -13.64 23.42 29.82
N GLY A 301 -13.40 24.70 29.53
CA GLY A 301 -12.06 25.27 29.42
C GLY A 301 -11.28 24.78 28.19
N ILE A 302 -11.97 24.24 27.18
CA ILE A 302 -11.36 23.84 25.89
C ILE A 302 -11.10 25.07 25.03
N LEU A 303 -12.00 26.05 25.10
CA LEU A 303 -11.86 27.35 24.43
C LEU A 303 -11.63 28.45 25.46
N GLU A 304 -10.88 29.47 25.06
CA GLU A 304 -10.70 30.70 25.82
C GLU A 304 -10.98 31.92 24.94
N HIS A 305 -11.33 33.04 25.57
CA HIS A 305 -11.52 34.29 24.85
C HIS A 305 -10.16 34.97 24.60
N VAL A 306 -9.84 35.23 23.32
CA VAL A 306 -8.59 35.88 22.92
C VAL A 306 -8.86 37.35 22.59
N GLU A 307 -8.11 38.26 23.22
CA GLU A 307 -8.19 39.69 22.91
C GLU A 307 -7.50 40.00 21.57
N GLU A 308 -8.19 40.70 20.65
CA GLU A 308 -7.66 41.01 19.30
C GLU A 308 -6.36 41.84 19.31
N ASN A 309 -6.10 42.58 20.39
CA ASN A 309 -4.99 43.55 20.48
C ASN A 309 -3.83 43.09 21.37
N ARG A 310 -3.79 41.81 21.78
CA ARG A 310 -2.73 41.31 22.65
C ARG A 310 -1.45 41.08 21.85
N SER A 311 -0.65 42.12 21.69
CA SER A 311 0.77 41.96 21.36
C SER A 311 1.47 41.37 22.58
N VAL A 312 1.81 40.08 22.52
CA VAL A 312 2.66 39.47 23.55
C VAL A 312 4.06 40.05 23.35
N GLU A 313 4.44 41.02 24.20
CA GLU A 313 5.77 41.62 24.20
C GLU A 313 6.84 40.52 24.29
N GLY A 314 7.74 40.48 23.30
CA GLY A 314 8.90 39.58 23.30
C GLY A 314 8.74 38.24 22.58
N SER A 315 7.62 37.95 21.92
CA SER A 315 7.48 36.77 21.06
C SER A 315 7.03 37.13 19.65
N THR A 316 7.68 36.54 18.64
CA THR A 316 7.28 36.55 17.23
C THR A 316 5.93 35.85 17.09
N THR A 317 4.85 36.53 17.49
CA THR A 317 3.54 35.89 17.69
C THR A 317 2.93 35.59 16.33
N ARG A 318 3.02 34.33 15.89
CA ARG A 318 2.34 33.85 14.69
C ARG A 318 0.85 33.70 15.02
N VAL A 319 0.01 34.54 14.40
CA VAL A 319 -1.45 34.46 14.52
C VAL A 319 -2.01 33.84 13.26
N HIS A 320 -2.83 32.80 13.41
CA HIS A 320 -3.51 32.13 12.31
C HIS A 320 -4.90 31.68 12.77
N TYR A 321 -5.89 31.83 11.91
CA TYR A 321 -7.29 31.57 12.23
C TYR A 321 -7.74 30.29 11.55
N ILE A 322 -8.47 29.44 12.27
CA ILE A 322 -8.97 28.17 11.73
C ILE A 322 -10.47 28.35 11.45
N PRO A 323 -10.90 28.42 10.18
CA PRO A 323 -12.32 28.45 9.85
C PRO A 323 -13.00 27.16 10.32
N HIS A 324 -14.28 27.26 10.66
CA HIS A 324 -15.08 26.12 11.10
C HIS A 324 -16.39 26.02 10.32
N GLN A 325 -16.95 24.82 10.22
CA GLN A 325 -18.24 24.58 9.57
C GLN A 325 -19.06 23.50 10.27
N ALA A 326 -20.38 23.58 10.17
CA ALA A 326 -21.30 22.56 10.65
C ALA A 326 -21.41 21.41 9.64
N VAL A 327 -21.28 20.16 10.12
CA VAL A 327 -21.61 18.94 9.38
C VAL A 327 -22.80 18.28 10.05
N LEU A 328 -23.88 18.09 9.28
CA LEU A 328 -25.09 17.44 9.74
C LEU A 328 -24.97 15.93 9.54
N THR A 329 -25.14 15.18 10.62
CA THR A 329 -25.22 13.72 10.59
C THR A 329 -26.57 13.27 11.17
N PRO A 330 -27.67 13.45 10.43
CA PRO A 330 -29.03 13.26 10.95
C PRO A 330 -29.33 11.81 11.40
N HIS A 331 -28.57 10.84 10.90
CA HIS A 331 -28.73 9.41 11.24
C HIS A 331 -27.95 8.95 12.48
N LYS A 332 -27.18 9.83 13.15
CA LYS A 332 -26.44 9.46 14.37
C LYS A 332 -27.30 9.62 15.63
N THR A 333 -27.20 8.64 16.53
CA THR A 333 -27.96 8.54 17.78
C THR A 333 -27.57 9.56 18.84
N THR A 334 -26.34 10.10 18.82
CA THR A 334 -25.79 10.92 19.91
C THR A 334 -25.74 12.42 19.58
N THR A 335 -25.10 12.83 18.48
CA THR A 335 -24.98 14.25 18.10
C THR A 335 -25.32 14.42 16.63
N LYS A 336 -26.38 15.19 16.35
CA LYS A 336 -26.89 15.44 14.99
C LYS A 336 -26.05 16.47 14.23
N ILE A 337 -25.30 17.31 14.94
CA ILE A 337 -24.42 18.34 14.40
C ILE A 337 -23.00 18.18 14.97
N ARG A 338 -22.00 18.36 14.10
CA ARG A 338 -20.58 18.37 14.48
C ARG A 338 -19.90 19.58 13.87
N ILE A 339 -18.99 20.21 14.62
CA ILE A 339 -18.17 21.32 14.14
C ILE A 339 -16.86 20.76 13.59
N VAL A 340 -16.55 21.07 12.32
CA VAL A 340 -15.31 20.69 11.66
C VAL A 340 -14.45 21.93 11.48
N TYR A 341 -13.21 21.87 11.94
CA TYR A 341 -12.21 22.92 11.82
C TYR A 341 -11.31 22.64 10.61
N ASP A 342 -11.19 23.61 9.70
CA ASP A 342 -10.40 23.48 8.47
C ASP A 342 -9.03 24.15 8.62
N ALA A 343 -8.06 23.40 9.15
CA ALA A 343 -6.67 23.86 9.28
C ALA A 343 -5.91 23.91 7.94
N SER A 344 -6.53 23.48 6.84
CA SER A 344 -5.95 23.54 5.49
C SER A 344 -6.30 24.85 4.77
N ALA A 345 -7.06 25.76 5.39
CA ALA A 345 -7.48 27.01 4.76
C ALA A 345 -6.30 28.01 4.59
N HIS A 346 -5.97 28.34 3.34
CA HIS A 346 -4.87 29.25 2.99
C HIS A 346 -5.19 30.11 1.76
N TYR A 347 -4.45 31.21 1.58
CA TYR A 347 -4.46 31.97 0.34
C TYR A 347 -3.71 31.24 -0.77
N LYS A 348 -4.08 31.47 -2.02
CA LYS A 348 -3.39 30.90 -3.18
C LYS A 348 -1.88 31.22 -3.12
N GLY A 349 -1.05 30.19 -3.07
CA GLY A 349 0.42 30.30 -3.03
C GLY A 349 1.01 30.56 -1.64
N CYS A 350 0.19 30.57 -0.59
CA CYS A 350 0.63 30.64 0.80
C CYS A 350 0.47 29.29 1.52
N PRO A 351 1.31 28.97 2.50
CA PRO A 351 1.14 27.72 3.26
C PRO A 351 -0.05 27.79 4.22
N SER A 352 -0.70 26.64 4.46
CA SER A 352 -1.70 26.45 5.52
C SER A 352 -1.07 26.01 6.84
N LEU A 353 -1.86 25.94 7.92
CA LEU A 353 -1.38 25.44 9.20
C LEU A 353 -0.89 23.98 9.11
N ASN A 354 -1.59 23.14 8.33
CA ASN A 354 -1.17 21.75 8.09
C ASN A 354 0.16 21.65 7.32
N ASP A 355 0.47 22.63 6.47
CA ASP A 355 1.70 22.61 5.68
C ASP A 355 2.94 22.96 6.52
N VAL A 356 2.77 23.79 7.55
CA VAL A 356 3.86 24.29 8.41
C VAL A 356 4.03 23.51 9.71
N LEU A 357 3.13 22.57 10.02
CA LEU A 357 3.27 21.64 11.14
C LEU A 357 3.74 20.28 10.62
N HIS A 358 4.59 19.61 11.40
CA HIS A 358 4.84 18.18 11.22
C HIS A 358 3.58 17.41 11.60
N ARG A 359 3.25 16.38 10.82
CA ARG A 359 2.15 15.46 11.11
C ARG A 359 2.37 14.71 12.43
N GLY A 360 3.62 14.63 12.88
CA GLY A 360 4.06 13.79 13.99
C GLY A 360 4.16 12.33 13.57
N PRO A 361 4.85 11.50 14.37
CA PRO A 361 4.96 10.08 14.10
C PRO A 361 3.60 9.38 14.25
N VAL A 362 3.41 8.28 13.53
CA VAL A 362 2.22 7.44 13.66
C VAL A 362 2.28 6.69 14.99
N ILE A 363 1.46 7.11 15.96
CA ILE A 363 1.37 6.50 17.31
C ILE A 363 0.39 5.31 17.31
N LEU A 364 -0.40 5.15 16.25
CA LEU A 364 -1.35 4.04 16.17
C LEU A 364 -0.59 2.71 16.08
N PRO A 365 -0.96 1.71 16.90
CA PRO A 365 -0.38 0.39 16.79
C PRO A 365 -0.67 -0.14 15.39
N SER A 366 0.29 -0.88 14.86
CA SER A 366 0.11 -1.54 13.57
C SER A 366 -1.20 -2.34 13.57
N LEU A 367 -1.99 -2.19 12.49
CA LEU A 367 -3.23 -2.93 12.30
C LEU A 367 -2.99 -4.45 12.32
N TYR A 368 -1.89 -4.93 11.73
CA TYR A 368 -1.52 -6.34 11.77
C TYR A 368 -1.21 -6.79 13.20
N GLY A 369 -0.51 -5.97 13.98
CA GLY A 369 -0.20 -6.26 15.39
C GLY A 369 -1.46 -6.30 16.26
N VAL A 370 -2.45 -5.46 15.97
CA VAL A 370 -3.77 -5.52 16.61
C VAL A 370 -4.49 -6.82 16.24
N LEU A 371 -4.57 -7.16 14.95
CA LEU A 371 -5.24 -8.37 14.47
C LEU A 371 -4.61 -9.68 14.98
N LEU A 372 -3.28 -9.73 15.10
CA LEU A 372 -2.56 -10.88 15.66
C LEU A 372 -2.87 -11.06 17.15
N ARG A 373 -2.91 -9.96 17.93
CA ARG A 373 -3.30 -10.00 19.35
C ARG A 373 -4.74 -10.50 19.55
N PHE A 374 -5.64 -10.20 18.62
CA PHE A 374 -7.00 -10.76 18.61
C PHE A 374 -7.05 -12.26 18.31
N ARG A 375 -6.11 -12.78 17.51
CA ARG A 375 -6.07 -14.20 17.12
C ARG A 375 -5.40 -15.08 18.18
N ILE A 376 -4.47 -14.54 18.96
CA ILE A 376 -3.68 -15.29 19.95
C ILE A 376 -4.32 -15.25 21.35
N GLY A 377 -4.97 -14.14 21.71
CA GLY A 377 -5.60 -13.97 23.02
C GLY A 377 -7.04 -14.50 23.08
N ARG A 378 -7.44 -15.13 24.20
CA ARG A 378 -8.85 -15.47 24.47
C ARG A 378 -9.70 -14.24 24.84
N ILE A 379 -9.04 -13.17 25.31
CA ILE A 379 -9.59 -11.83 25.57
C ILE A 379 -8.48 -10.84 25.19
N THR A 380 -8.80 -9.81 24.41
CA THR A 380 -7.86 -8.76 24.00
C THR A 380 -8.25 -7.45 24.69
N SER A 381 -7.28 -6.77 25.32
CA SER A 381 -7.42 -5.40 25.80
C SER A 381 -6.54 -4.46 24.97
N GLU A 382 -7.01 -3.24 24.74
CA GLU A 382 -6.36 -2.20 23.93
C GLU A 382 -5.11 -1.57 24.56
N THR A 383 -4.64 -2.05 25.72
CA THR A 383 -3.62 -1.33 26.48
C THR A 383 -2.20 -1.61 26.00
N SER A 384 -1.63 -0.55 25.41
CA SER A 384 -0.24 -0.17 25.14
C SER A 384 0.50 -0.97 24.08
#